data_AF-A0A5J4ZGL0-F1
#
_entry.id   AF-A0A5J4ZGL0-F1
#
_cell.length_a   1.000
_cell.length_b   1.000
_cell.length_c   1.000
_cell.angle_alpha   90.00
_cell.angle_beta   90.00
_cell.angle_gamma   90.00
#
_symmetry.space_group_name_H-M   'P 1'
#
loop_
_entity.id
_entity.type
_entity.pdbx_description
1 polymer ?
#
loop_
_entity_poly.entity_id
_entity_poly.type
_entity_poly.pdbx_seq_one_letter_code
_entity_poly.pdbx_strand_id
1 'polypeptide(L)'
;MPLTRYQIRNEYSLADPELYRAADKDDPEALLEGVAMAGLVGVLRQLGDLAEFSAEIFHDLHEEVMATAARGHGLMVRVQQLEAEFPSIEKTFLSQTSHSLFFYNSGVDWHPNLQCRGPPRLFLLDKFDVAGAGACLKRYTDPVIL
;
A
#
# COMPACT_ATOMS: atom_id res chain seq x y z
N MET A 1 1.60 -4.29 -6.38
CA MET A 1 2.81 -3.57 -6.82
C MET A 1 3.53 -4.41 -7.86
N PRO A 2 3.90 -3.87 -9.03
CA PRO A 2 4.82 -4.58 -9.92
C PRO A 2 6.19 -4.57 -9.24
N LEU A 3 6.70 -5.74 -8.87
CA LEU A 3 8.08 -5.88 -8.40
C LEU A 3 8.98 -5.67 -9.62
N THR A 4 9.39 -4.43 -9.85
CA THR A 4 10.42 -4.10 -10.83
C THR A 4 11.67 -4.90 -10.47
N ARG A 5 12.15 -5.73 -11.38
CA ARG A 5 13.27 -6.64 -11.13
C ARG A 5 14.53 -5.80 -10.87
N TYR A 6 14.94 -5.66 -9.61
CA TYR A 6 16.16 -4.95 -9.23
C TYR A 6 17.37 -5.69 -9.82
N GLN A 7 18.14 -5.03 -10.67
CA GLN A 7 19.31 -5.63 -11.32
C GLN A 7 20.56 -5.23 -10.55
N ILE A 8 21.12 -6.18 -9.79
CA ILE A 8 22.36 -5.97 -9.04
C ILE A 8 23.50 -5.77 -10.04
N ARG A 9 24.21 -4.63 -9.92
CA ARG A 9 25.39 -4.30 -10.74
C ARG A 9 26.61 -5.12 -10.28
N ASN A 10 27.51 -5.46 -11.20
CA ASN A 10 28.72 -6.23 -10.88
C ASN A 10 29.66 -5.44 -9.94
N GLU A 11 30.21 -6.07 -8.90
CA GLU A 11 31.11 -5.45 -7.91
C GLU A 11 32.31 -4.74 -8.55
N TYR A 12 32.98 -5.37 -9.53
CA TYR A 12 34.12 -4.77 -10.24
C TYR A 12 33.72 -3.61 -11.14
N SER A 13 32.44 -3.50 -11.52
CA SER A 13 31.92 -2.35 -12.28
C SER A 13 31.50 -1.18 -11.40
N LEU A 14 31.31 -1.43 -10.09
CA LEU A 14 30.96 -0.43 -9.09
C LEU A 14 32.20 0.17 -8.41
N ALA A 15 33.31 -0.55 -8.45
CA ALA A 15 34.62 -0.07 -8.05
C ALA A 15 35.18 0.94 -9.06
N ASP A 16 36.04 1.85 -8.61
CA ASP A 16 36.79 2.71 -9.53
C ASP A 16 37.83 1.85 -10.27
N PRO A 17 37.77 1.73 -11.60
CA PRO A 17 38.71 0.92 -12.37
C PRO A 17 40.16 1.41 -12.25
N GLU A 18 40.38 2.66 -11.86
CA GLU A 18 41.73 3.21 -11.69
C GLU A 18 42.49 2.58 -10.51
N LEU A 19 41.79 1.97 -9.55
CA LEU A 19 42.40 1.34 -8.37
C LEU A 19 43.37 0.19 -8.69
N TYR A 20 43.14 -0.55 -9.77
CA TYR A 20 44.06 -1.60 -10.23
C TYR A 20 44.81 -1.21 -11.50
N ARG A 21 44.39 -0.18 -12.24
CA ARG A 21 45.16 0.35 -13.38
C ARG A 21 46.35 1.21 -12.95
N ALA A 22 46.27 1.82 -11.77
CA ALA A 22 47.36 2.60 -11.19
C ALA A 22 48.49 1.71 -10.63
N ALA A 23 48.25 0.41 -10.46
CA ALA A 23 49.28 -0.54 -10.04
C ALA A 23 50.28 -0.80 -11.16
N ASP A 24 51.56 -0.95 -10.80
CA ASP A 24 52.61 -1.32 -11.75
C ASP A 24 52.31 -2.71 -12.33
N LYS A 25 52.33 -2.82 -13.66
CA LYS A 25 51.95 -4.06 -14.35
C LYS A 25 53.01 -5.16 -14.23
N ASP A 26 54.25 -4.76 -13.92
CA ASP A 26 55.36 -5.68 -13.73
C ASP A 26 55.46 -6.16 -12.26
N ASP A 27 54.63 -5.62 -11.36
CA ASP A 27 54.49 -6.05 -9.98
C ASP A 27 53.15 -6.81 -9.75
N PRO A 28 53.17 -8.16 -9.74
CA PRO A 28 51.95 -8.95 -9.57
C PRO A 28 51.31 -8.77 -8.19
N GLU A 29 52.06 -8.37 -7.17
CA GLU A 29 51.52 -8.15 -5.82
C GLU A 29 50.69 -6.87 -5.79
N ALA A 30 51.23 -5.77 -6.33
CA ALA A 30 50.51 -4.50 -6.45
C ALA A 30 49.22 -4.63 -7.29
N LEU A 31 49.23 -5.43 -8.36
CA LEU A 31 48.04 -5.71 -9.16
C LEU A 31 46.96 -6.44 -8.36
N LEU A 32 47.34 -7.49 -7.63
CA LEU A 32 46.40 -8.28 -6.82
C LEU A 32 45.81 -7.45 -5.68
N GLU A 33 46.60 -6.59 -5.04
CA GLU A 33 46.14 -5.66 -4.02
C GLU A 33 45.12 -4.66 -4.59
N GLY A 34 45.40 -4.08 -5.76
CA GLY A 34 44.48 -3.16 -6.44
C GLY A 34 43.15 -3.82 -6.81
N VAL A 35 43.18 -5.07 -7.30
CA VAL A 35 41.96 -5.84 -7.62
C VAL A 35 41.18 -6.17 -6.35
N ALA A 36 41.86 -6.58 -5.27
CA ALA A 36 41.21 -6.89 -4.00
C ALA A 36 40.54 -5.64 -3.39
N MET A 37 41.21 -4.49 -3.44
CA MET A 37 40.67 -3.21 -2.99
C MET A 37 39.45 -2.81 -3.83
N ALA A 38 39.53 -2.91 -5.15
CA ALA A 38 38.41 -2.64 -6.05
C ALA A 38 37.22 -3.57 -5.74
N GLY A 39 37.44 -4.87 -5.57
CA GLY A 39 36.41 -5.84 -5.19
C GLY A 39 35.72 -5.48 -3.89
N LEU A 40 36.47 -5.20 -2.83
CA LEU A 40 35.93 -4.78 -1.52
C LEU A 40 35.07 -3.51 -1.62
N VAL A 41 35.55 -2.51 -2.34
CA VAL A 41 34.80 -1.25 -2.57
C VAL A 41 33.51 -1.52 -3.36
N GLY A 42 33.57 -2.40 -4.37
CA GLY A 42 32.41 -2.83 -5.14
C GLY A 42 31.34 -3.49 -4.28
N VAL A 43 31.74 -4.41 -3.40
CA VAL A 43 30.85 -5.08 -2.44
C VAL A 43 30.22 -4.07 -1.48
N LEU A 44 31.00 -3.12 -0.93
CA LEU A 44 30.48 -2.09 -0.03
C LEU A 44 29.40 -1.24 -0.71
N ARG A 45 29.57 -0.91 -2.00
CA ARG A 45 28.55 -0.20 -2.78
C ARG A 45 27.31 -1.04 -3.04
N GLN A 46 27.45 -2.31 -3.39
CA GLN A 46 26.30 -3.21 -3.51
C GLN A 46 25.49 -3.31 -2.22
N LEU A 47 26.17 -3.34 -1.06
CA LEU A 47 25.50 -3.33 0.24
C LEU A 47 24.78 -2.00 0.50
N GLY A 48 25.36 -0.87 0.06
CA GLY A 48 24.69 0.43 0.08
C GLY A 48 23.41 0.44 -0.76
N ASP A 49 23.51 -0.02 -2.02
CA ASP A 49 22.37 -0.16 -2.93
C ASP A 49 21.27 -1.06 -2.34
N LEU A 50 21.65 -2.19 -1.72
CA LEU A 50 20.71 -3.11 -1.06
C LEU A 50 20.05 -2.47 0.16
N ALA A 51 20.79 -1.68 0.93
CA ALA A 51 20.25 -0.97 2.09
C ALA A 51 19.23 0.10 1.67
N GLU A 52 19.51 0.85 0.61
CA GLU A 52 18.58 1.83 0.03
C GLU A 52 17.30 1.15 -0.46
N PHE A 53 17.42 0.07 -1.24
CA PHE A 53 16.27 -0.72 -1.70
C PHE A 53 15.43 -1.28 -0.53
N SER A 54 16.11 -1.77 0.52
CA SER A 54 15.43 -2.26 1.71
C SER A 54 14.67 -1.14 2.43
N ALA A 55 15.27 0.05 2.51
CA ALA A 55 14.64 1.22 3.13
C ALA A 55 13.36 1.63 2.39
N GLU A 56 13.35 1.60 1.05
CA GLU A 56 12.15 1.86 0.25
C GLU A 56 11.02 0.87 0.56
N ILE A 57 11.30 -0.44 0.56
CA ILE A 57 10.30 -1.47 0.88
C ILE A 57 9.75 -1.30 2.29
N PHE A 58 10.62 -1.06 3.27
CA PHE A 58 10.19 -0.95 4.65
C PHE A 58 9.50 0.37 4.95
N HIS A 59 9.77 1.44 4.20
CA HIS A 59 9.08 2.72 4.36
C HIS A 59 7.59 2.60 4.09
N ASP A 60 7.21 2.09 2.92
CA ASP A 60 5.79 1.92 2.54
C ASP A 60 5.04 1.02 3.52
N LEU A 61 5.67 -0.09 3.94
CA LEU A 61 5.10 -0.98 4.93
C LEU A 61 4.94 -0.30 6.29
N HIS A 62 5.93 0.50 6.71
CA HIS A 62 5.89 1.23 7.97
C HIS A 62 4.73 2.23 7.99
N GLU A 63 4.53 2.99 6.91
CA GLU A 63 3.41 3.93 6.80
C GLU A 63 2.06 3.22 6.93
N GLU A 64 1.86 2.09 6.24
CA GLU A 64 0.61 1.33 6.32
C GLU A 64 0.37 0.73 7.71
N VAL A 65 1.42 0.21 8.34
CA VAL A 65 1.37 -0.31 9.72
C VAL A 65 1.03 0.79 10.70
N MET A 66 1.67 1.95 10.60
CA MET A 66 1.42 3.09 11.49
C MET A 66 0.01 3.65 11.32
N ALA A 67 -0.47 3.80 10.08
CA ALA A 67 -1.84 4.21 9.80
C ALA A 67 -2.86 3.22 10.37
N THR A 68 -2.58 1.92 10.24
CA THR A 68 -3.45 0.87 10.79
C THR A 68 -3.44 0.85 12.32
N ALA A 69 -2.27 1.01 12.95
CA ALA A 69 -2.15 1.11 14.41
C ALA A 69 -2.90 2.33 14.96
N ALA A 70 -2.79 3.49 14.33
CA ALA A 70 -3.52 4.70 14.73
C ALA A 70 -5.04 4.50 14.66
N ARG A 71 -5.54 3.89 13.57
CA ARG A 71 -6.97 3.52 13.46
C ARG A 71 -7.41 2.53 14.53
N GLY A 72 -6.59 1.50 14.79
CA GLY A 72 -6.84 0.50 15.83
C GLY A 72 -6.90 1.12 17.22
N HIS A 73 -6.01 2.07 17.52
CA HIS A 73 -6.04 2.82 18.77
C HIS A 73 -7.31 3.67 18.89
N GLY A 74 -7.69 4.40 17.84
CA GLY A 74 -8.94 5.17 17.84
C GLY A 74 -10.20 4.31 18.03
N LEU A 75 -10.21 3.10 17.44
CA LEU A 75 -11.28 2.13 17.67
C LEU A 75 -11.33 1.68 19.13
N MET A 76 -10.16 1.35 19.71
CA MET A 76 -10.06 0.91 21.10
C MET A 76 -10.60 1.97 22.07
N VAL A 77 -10.22 3.23 21.90
CA VAL A 77 -10.72 4.35 22.73
C VAL A 77 -12.24 4.46 22.63
N ARG A 78 -12.79 4.36 21.42
CA ARG A 78 -14.25 4.38 21.23
C ARG A 78 -14.97 3.19 21.86
N VAL A 79 -14.36 2.00 21.82
CA VAL A 79 -14.92 0.81 22.48
C VAL A 79 -14.94 1.01 24.00
N GLN A 80 -13.85 1.52 24.59
CA GLN A 80 -13.80 1.82 26.02
C GLN A 80 -14.86 2.85 26.44
N GLN A 81 -15.06 3.89 25.62
CA GLN A 81 -16.11 4.87 25.87
C GLN A 81 -17.50 4.23 25.82
N LEU A 82 -17.76 3.39 24.81
CA LEU A 82 -19.03 2.68 24.68
C LEU A 82 -19.28 1.72 25.84
N GLU A 83 -18.26 0.98 26.28
CA GLU A 83 -18.32 0.11 27.46
C GLU A 83 -18.64 0.89 28.74
N ALA A 84 -18.13 2.12 28.87
CA ALA A 84 -18.42 2.99 30.02
C ALA A 84 -19.84 3.58 29.99
N GLU A 85 -20.38 3.89 28.80
CA GLU A 85 -21.73 4.44 28.63
C GLU A 85 -22.83 3.37 28.70
N PHE A 86 -22.52 2.13 28.31
CA PHE A 86 -23.48 1.03 28.18
C PHE A 86 -24.32 0.78 29.45
N PRO A 87 -23.75 0.77 30.66
CA PRO A 87 -24.54 0.54 31.88
C PRO A 87 -25.60 1.61 32.14
N SER A 88 -25.35 2.86 31.72
CA SER A 88 -26.35 3.93 31.84
C SER A 88 -27.48 3.71 30.84
N ILE A 89 -27.16 3.36 29.59
CA ILE A 89 -28.13 3.06 28.54
C ILE A 89 -29.00 1.87 28.96
N GLU A 90 -28.39 0.80 29.48
CA GLU A 90 -29.08 -0.39 29.98
C GLU A 90 -30.08 -0.04 31.09
N LYS A 91 -29.67 0.78 32.07
CA LYS A 91 -30.58 1.24 33.14
C LYS A 91 -31.74 2.06 32.59
N THR A 92 -31.50 2.97 31.65
CA THR A 92 -32.56 3.77 31.02
C THR A 92 -33.53 2.85 30.26
N PHE A 93 -33.02 1.84 29.56
CA PHE A 93 -33.83 0.87 28.84
C PHE A 93 -34.70 0.04 29.80
N LEU A 94 -34.11 -0.49 30.88
CA LEU A 94 -34.82 -1.33 31.86
C LEU A 94 -35.87 -0.56 32.67
N SER A 95 -35.67 0.74 32.90
CA SER A 95 -36.63 1.59 33.61
C SER A 95 -37.76 2.14 32.72
N GLN A 96 -37.69 1.93 31.41
CA GLN A 96 -38.69 2.38 30.45
C GLN A 96 -39.97 1.52 30.55
N THR A 97 -41.08 2.14 30.97
CA THR A 97 -42.40 1.47 31.10
C THR A 97 -43.27 1.58 29.83
N SER A 98 -42.85 2.38 28.85
CA SER A 98 -43.59 2.66 27.62
C SER A 98 -42.91 1.96 26.43
N HIS A 99 -43.30 0.72 26.15
CA HIS A 99 -42.73 -0.11 25.09
C HIS A 99 -43.07 0.34 23.65
N SER A 100 -43.84 1.43 23.50
CA SER A 100 -44.26 1.98 22.20
C SER A 100 -43.21 2.84 21.50
N LEU A 101 -42.14 3.25 22.19
CA LEU A 101 -41.04 4.06 21.62
C LEU A 101 -39.91 3.21 21.03
N PHE A 102 -40.01 1.88 21.09
CA PHE A 102 -39.08 1.00 20.39
C PHE A 102 -39.37 1.09 18.89
N PHE A 103 -38.66 1.99 18.21
CA PHE A 103 -38.53 1.91 16.76
C PHE A 103 -37.80 0.60 16.43
N TYR A 104 -38.57 -0.45 16.13
CA TYR A 104 -38.11 -1.62 15.40
C TYR A 104 -37.77 -1.18 13.96
N ASN A 105 -36.73 -0.38 13.80
CA ASN A 105 -36.01 -0.44 12.54
C ASN A 105 -35.33 -1.82 12.56
N SER A 106 -35.69 -2.70 11.61
CA SER A 106 -34.80 -3.80 11.25
C SER A 106 -33.42 -3.16 11.09
N GLY A 107 -32.48 -3.46 11.99
CA GLY A 107 -31.21 -2.74 12.09
C GLY A 107 -30.58 -2.56 10.71
N VAL A 108 -29.75 -1.53 10.53
CA VAL A 108 -29.00 -1.34 9.28
C VAL A 108 -28.34 -2.67 8.90
N ASP A 109 -28.83 -3.29 7.83
CA ASP A 109 -28.37 -4.59 7.37
C ASP A 109 -26.91 -4.41 6.96
N TRP A 110 -26.00 -4.90 7.80
CA TRP A 110 -24.59 -4.75 7.58
C TRP A 110 -24.23 -5.69 6.44
N HIS A 111 -24.05 -5.13 5.25
CA HIS A 111 -23.62 -5.86 4.07
C HIS A 111 -22.10 -5.65 3.85
N PRO A 112 -21.22 -6.35 4.60
CA PRO A 112 -19.76 -6.22 4.44
C PRO A 112 -19.29 -6.65 3.04
N ASN A 113 -20.15 -7.34 2.30
CA ASN A 113 -19.94 -7.76 0.92
C ASN A 113 -21.08 -7.25 0.04
N LEU A 114 -21.31 -5.94 0.00
CA LEU A 114 -22.15 -5.36 -1.04
C LEU A 114 -21.51 -5.72 -2.40
N GLN A 115 -21.98 -6.79 -3.03
CA GLN A 115 -21.63 -7.13 -4.40
C GLN A 115 -22.22 -6.03 -5.26
N CYS A 116 -21.44 -4.97 -5.49
CA CYS A 116 -21.76 -3.94 -6.46
C CYS A 116 -22.02 -4.67 -7.78
N ARG A 117 -23.29 -4.74 -8.19
CA ARG A 117 -23.60 -5.26 -9.51
C ARG A 117 -22.91 -4.32 -10.50
N GLY A 118 -22.10 -4.90 -11.39
CA GLY A 118 -21.51 -4.15 -12.47
C GLY A 118 -22.59 -3.39 -13.25
N PRO A 119 -22.24 -2.25 -13.87
CA PRO A 119 -23.21 -1.48 -14.62
C PRO A 119 -23.86 -2.34 -15.71
N PRO A 120 -25.11 -2.05 -16.10
CA PRO A 120 -25.76 -2.74 -17.21
C PRO A 120 -24.87 -2.71 -18.46
N ARG A 121 -24.94 -3.75 -19.30
CA ARG A 121 -24.12 -3.88 -20.52
C ARG A 121 -24.58 -2.93 -21.64
N LEU A 122 -24.65 -1.63 -21.35
CA LEU A 122 -25.13 -0.58 -22.25
C LEU A 122 -24.21 -0.36 -23.44
N PHE A 123 -22.97 -0.85 -23.40
CA PHE A 123 -22.07 -0.84 -24.55
C PHE A 123 -22.65 -1.57 -25.79
N LEU A 124 -23.60 -2.49 -25.59
CA LEU A 124 -24.29 -3.17 -26.70
C LEU A 124 -25.19 -2.22 -27.51
N LEU A 125 -25.58 -1.08 -26.92
CA LEU A 125 -26.45 -0.07 -27.51
C LEU A 125 -25.67 1.07 -28.17
N ASP A 126 -24.36 1.19 -27.90
CA ASP A 126 -23.52 2.27 -28.45
C ASP A 126 -23.54 2.32 -29.99
N LYS A 127 -23.75 1.18 -30.65
CA LYS A 127 -23.90 1.09 -32.11
C LYS A 127 -25.10 1.84 -32.68
N PHE A 128 -26.07 2.19 -31.83
CA PHE A 128 -27.26 2.96 -32.18
C PHE A 128 -27.19 4.41 -31.66
N ASP A 129 -26.11 4.78 -30.97
CA ASP A 129 -25.94 6.11 -30.40
C ASP A 129 -25.11 7.00 -31.34
N VAL A 130 -25.57 8.24 -31.54
CA VAL A 130 -24.90 9.24 -32.38
C VAL A 130 -23.52 9.61 -31.83
N ALA A 131 -23.32 9.50 -30.51
CA ALA A 131 -22.06 9.79 -29.84
C ALA A 131 -21.08 8.61 -29.80
N GLY A 132 -21.49 7.42 -30.27
CA GLY A 132 -20.62 6.25 -30.41
C GLY A 132 -20.25 5.55 -29.11
N ALA A 133 -19.09 4.87 -29.11
CA ALA A 133 -18.66 3.96 -28.04
C ALA A 133 -18.58 4.64 -26.66
N GLY A 134 -19.14 3.97 -25.65
CA GLY A 134 -19.19 4.42 -24.25
C GLY A 134 -20.24 5.49 -23.96
N ALA A 135 -20.95 6.02 -24.96
CA ALA A 135 -21.93 7.09 -24.77
C ALA A 135 -23.13 6.64 -23.92
N CYS A 136 -23.65 5.44 -24.18
CA CYS A 136 -24.80 4.93 -23.43
C CYS A 136 -24.45 4.69 -21.96
N LEU A 137 -23.23 4.21 -21.66
CA LEU A 137 -22.78 4.01 -20.29
C LEU A 137 -22.52 5.34 -19.56
N LYS A 138 -21.92 6.33 -20.23
CA LYS A 138 -21.71 7.67 -19.65
C LYS A 138 -23.02 8.35 -19.26
N ARG A 139 -24.08 8.23 -20.06
CA ARG A 139 -25.40 8.77 -19.69
C ARG A 139 -26.03 8.06 -18.49
N TYR A 140 -25.69 6.79 -18.26
CA TYR A 140 -26.18 6.03 -17.12
C TYR A 140 -25.37 6.32 -15.85
N THR A 141 -24.05 6.46 -15.97
CA THR A 141 -23.16 6.81 -14.88
C THR A 141 -21.99 7.61 -15.44
N ASP A 142 -21.96 8.90 -15.12
CA ASP A 142 -20.85 9.78 -15.45
C ASP A 142 -20.04 10.10 -14.18
N PRO A 143 -18.87 9.46 -13.98
CA PRO A 143 -18.03 9.73 -12.81
C PRO A 143 -17.39 11.12 -12.82
N VAL A 144 -17.57 11.91 -13.89
CA VAL A 144 -17.10 13.31 -13.97
C VAL A 144 -18.13 14.29 -13.39
N ILE A 145 -19.39 13.85 -13.22
CA ILE A 145 -20.51 14.67 -12.73
C ILE A 145 -20.89 14.32 -11.28
N LEU A 146 -20.42 13.18 -10.76
CA LEU A 146 -20.46 12.82 -9.34
C LEU A 146 -19.24 13.37 -8.60
#